data_AF-A0A146LPR2-F1
#
_entry.id   AF-A0A146LPR2-F1
#
_cell.length_a   1.000
_cell.length_b   1.000
_cell.length_c   1.000
_cell.angle_alpha   90.00
_cell.angle_beta   90.00
_cell.angle_gamma   90.00
#
_symmetry.space_group_name_H-M   'P 1'
#
loop_
_entity.id
_entity.type
_entity.pdbx_description
1 polymer ?
#
loop_
_entity_poly.entity_id
_entity_poly.type
_entity_poly.pdbx_seq_one_letter_code
_entity_poly.pdbx_strand_id
1 'polypeptide(L)'
;NGKYFARIIKEVACDLEESKYQHAELRLSVYGKSPDEWDKLANFAISYNVYSDNIRWVIQVPRLYDVYRSKGLLKNFGEFLHNIFHALFEVTNDPMSHPNLHRFLQYVIGFDSVDDEGKPENPVFDKDVPKPPEWNDEENPPYAYYLYYTYANLTVLNQFRAARGLSTFSLRPHCGEAGPIQHLVAGFLVAESISHGLLLRKTPVLQYMYYLSQVGIAMSPLSNNSLFLNYHRNPFPDFFARGLFISLSTDDPLIFHFTKEPLMEEYSIAAQVWKLSPCDMCELARNSVLVSGYSEVVKRYWLGQKWNKEGIEGNDITKTNVPNIRILYRHETLDEELTRLVSSGVRNPAGGVE
;
A
#
# COMPACT_ATOMS: atom_id res chain seq x y z
N ASN A 1 -11.17 26.23 -3.97
CA ASN A 1 -11.17 25.35 -5.17
C ASN A 1 -9.84 24.61 -5.40
N GLY A 2 -8.78 24.81 -4.60
CA GLY A 2 -7.55 24.00 -4.69
C GLY A 2 -6.48 24.51 -5.68
N LYS A 3 -6.69 25.65 -6.35
CA LYS A 3 -5.79 26.20 -7.39
C LYS A 3 -4.29 26.18 -7.01
N TYR A 4 -3.92 26.61 -5.80
CA TYR A 4 -2.52 26.65 -5.37
C TYR A 4 -1.93 25.26 -5.15
N PHE A 5 -2.70 24.35 -4.57
CA PHE A 5 -2.29 22.96 -4.40
C PHE A 5 -2.07 22.27 -5.76
N ALA A 6 -2.96 22.53 -6.73
CA ALA A 6 -2.79 22.02 -8.09
C ALA A 6 -1.49 22.51 -8.74
N ARG A 7 -1.11 23.78 -8.49
CA ARG A 7 0.14 24.35 -9.00
C ARG A 7 1.36 23.63 -8.42
N ILE A 8 1.36 23.37 -7.11
CA ILE A 8 2.44 22.63 -6.45
C ILE A 8 2.56 21.21 -7.02
N ILE A 9 1.44 20.49 -7.17
CA ILE A 9 1.45 19.14 -7.75
C ILE A 9 2.02 19.16 -9.17
N LYS A 10 1.70 20.18 -9.98
CA LYS A 10 2.25 20.31 -11.33
C LYS A 10 3.74 20.60 -11.36
N GLU A 11 4.24 21.39 -10.41
CA GLU A 11 5.68 21.62 -10.26
C GLU A 11 6.38 20.29 -9.92
N VAL A 12 5.85 19.52 -8.96
CA VAL A 12 6.36 18.17 -8.63
C VAL A 12 6.27 17.20 -9.83
N ALA A 13 5.17 17.24 -10.58
CA ALA A 13 4.99 16.41 -11.77
C ALA A 13 6.01 16.74 -12.86
N CYS A 14 6.29 18.02 -13.08
CA CYS A 14 7.30 18.47 -14.04
C CYS A 14 8.68 17.93 -13.65
N ASP A 15 9.07 18.04 -12.38
CA ASP A 15 10.35 17.54 -11.89
C ASP A 15 10.45 16.00 -12.06
N LEU A 16 9.36 15.28 -11.79
CA LEU A 16 9.29 13.82 -11.99
C LEU A 16 9.32 13.41 -13.47
N GLU A 17 8.78 14.22 -14.37
CA GLU A 17 8.81 13.97 -15.83
C GLU A 17 10.19 14.27 -16.43
N GLU A 18 10.92 15.25 -15.88
CA GLU A 18 12.33 15.48 -16.20
C GLU A 18 13.22 14.34 -15.69
N SER A 19 12.86 13.73 -14.55
CA SER A 19 13.54 12.56 -14.01
C SER A 19 13.15 11.27 -14.75
N LYS A 20 14.01 10.82 -15.67
CA LYS A 20 13.74 9.67 -16.55
C LYS A 20 13.30 8.38 -15.83
N TYR A 21 13.73 8.15 -14.59
CA TYR A 21 13.59 6.85 -13.91
C TYR A 21 12.73 6.89 -12.64
N GLN A 22 12.24 8.05 -12.23
CA GLN A 22 11.47 8.20 -10.99
C GLN A 22 9.97 8.27 -11.29
N HIS A 23 9.19 7.50 -10.53
CA HIS A 23 7.74 7.46 -10.58
C HIS A 23 7.20 7.59 -9.15
N ALA A 24 5.97 8.08 -9.00
CA ALA A 24 5.39 8.32 -7.70
C ALA A 24 3.97 7.79 -7.58
N GLU A 25 3.69 7.16 -6.43
CA GLU A 25 2.34 6.83 -5.99
C GLU A 25 1.96 7.75 -4.83
N LEU A 26 1.35 8.88 -5.17
CA LEU A 26 1.02 9.91 -4.21
C LEU A 26 -0.34 9.62 -3.56
N ARG A 27 -0.50 10.01 -2.30
CA ARG A 27 -1.73 9.80 -1.55
C ARG A 27 -2.61 11.05 -1.59
N LEU A 28 -3.91 10.87 -1.84
CA LEU A 28 -4.94 11.91 -1.70
C LEU A 28 -6.02 11.42 -0.73
N SER A 29 -6.53 12.31 0.12
CA SER A 29 -7.48 11.92 1.15
C SER A 29 -8.93 12.01 0.69
N VAL A 30 -9.69 10.97 1.01
CA VAL A 30 -11.15 11.00 1.10
C VAL A 30 -11.50 10.65 2.54
N TYR A 31 -12.19 11.56 3.22
CA TYR A 31 -12.42 11.46 4.66
C TYR A 31 -13.71 10.71 5.02
N GLY A 32 -14.61 10.47 4.07
CA GLY A 32 -15.87 9.76 4.34
C GLY A 32 -16.85 10.54 5.23
N LYS A 33 -16.66 11.85 5.40
CA LYS A 33 -17.54 12.73 6.19
C LYS A 33 -18.72 13.28 5.38
N SER A 34 -18.63 13.27 4.04
CA SER A 34 -19.67 13.78 3.16
C SER A 34 -19.70 12.99 1.84
N PRO A 35 -20.90 12.73 1.26
CA PRO A 35 -21.02 11.98 0.02
C PRO A 35 -20.43 12.70 -1.20
N ASP A 36 -20.28 14.04 -1.14
CA ASP A 36 -19.81 14.86 -2.26
C ASP A 36 -18.28 15.03 -2.33
N GLU A 37 -17.52 14.36 -1.46
CA GLU A 37 -16.05 14.45 -1.43
C GLU A 37 -15.41 13.95 -2.72
N TRP A 38 -15.90 12.84 -3.27
CA TRP A 38 -15.39 12.28 -4.52
C TRP A 38 -15.57 13.23 -5.70
N ASP A 39 -16.76 13.80 -5.85
CA ASP A 39 -17.04 14.77 -6.92
C ASP A 39 -16.20 16.03 -6.76
N LYS A 40 -16.04 16.54 -5.53
CA LYS A 40 -15.16 17.69 -5.27
C LYS A 40 -13.71 17.38 -5.65
N LEU A 41 -13.19 16.22 -5.26
CA LEU A 41 -11.82 15.80 -5.55
C LEU A 41 -11.60 15.60 -7.05
N ALA A 42 -12.52 14.92 -7.72
CA ALA A 42 -12.46 14.70 -9.16
C ALA A 42 -12.60 16.00 -9.95
N ASN A 43 -13.51 16.88 -9.56
CA ASN A 43 -13.65 18.21 -10.18
C ASN A 43 -12.37 19.03 -10.02
N PHE A 44 -11.73 19.00 -8.85
CA PHE A 44 -10.41 19.61 -8.65
C PHE A 44 -9.37 19.02 -9.60
N ALA A 45 -9.22 17.70 -9.64
CA ALA A 45 -8.19 17.04 -10.44
C ALA A 45 -8.35 17.34 -11.94
N ILE A 46 -9.58 17.24 -12.46
CA ILE A 46 -9.88 17.45 -13.88
C ILE A 46 -9.82 18.94 -14.26
N SER A 47 -10.43 19.83 -13.46
CA SER A 47 -10.46 21.27 -13.79
C SER A 47 -9.07 21.90 -13.82
N TYR A 48 -8.16 21.41 -12.97
CA TYR A 48 -6.80 21.90 -12.94
C TYR A 48 -5.83 21.04 -13.74
N ASN A 49 -6.27 19.99 -14.44
CA ASN A 49 -5.39 19.06 -15.17
C ASN A 49 -4.24 18.53 -14.30
N VAL A 50 -4.59 17.96 -13.13
CA VAL A 50 -3.65 17.35 -12.19
C VAL A 50 -3.35 15.92 -12.67
N TYR A 51 -2.50 15.84 -13.69
CA TYR A 51 -2.16 14.60 -14.40
C TYR A 51 -0.67 14.56 -14.72
N SER A 52 -0.09 13.36 -14.68
CA SER A 52 1.26 13.04 -15.16
C SER A 52 1.35 11.56 -15.51
N ASP A 53 2.14 11.21 -16.52
CA ASP A 53 2.44 9.81 -16.85
C ASP A 53 3.19 9.12 -15.70
N ASN A 54 4.00 9.87 -14.95
CA ASN A 54 4.88 9.39 -13.89
C ASN A 54 4.21 9.39 -12.50
N ILE A 55 2.94 9.81 -12.38
CA ILE A 55 2.21 9.84 -11.10
C ILE A 55 0.96 8.95 -11.15
N ARG A 56 0.74 8.16 -10.10
CA ARG A 56 -0.54 7.49 -9.83
C ARG A 56 -1.03 7.84 -8.43
N TRP A 57 -2.34 7.74 -8.23
CA TRP A 57 -2.99 8.15 -6.99
C TRP A 57 -3.43 6.95 -6.17
N VAL A 58 -3.14 7.02 -4.87
CA VAL A 58 -3.68 6.11 -3.85
C VAL A 58 -4.61 6.92 -2.97
N ILE A 59 -5.82 6.42 -2.74
CA ILE A 59 -6.81 7.14 -1.96
C ILE A 59 -6.66 6.72 -0.51
N GLN A 60 -6.15 7.63 0.31
CA GLN A 60 -6.03 7.39 1.74
C GLN A 60 -7.32 7.76 2.45
N VAL A 61 -7.77 6.86 3.32
CA VAL A 61 -8.94 7.00 4.16
C VAL A 61 -8.47 7.10 5.62
N PRO A 62 -8.47 8.31 6.20
CA PRO A 62 -8.11 8.50 7.61
C PRO A 62 -9.11 7.83 8.56
N ARG A 63 -8.63 7.10 9.55
CA ARG A 63 -9.42 6.41 10.58
C ARG A 63 -9.92 7.37 11.67
N LEU A 64 -10.69 8.39 11.27
CA LEU A 64 -11.12 9.51 12.12
C LEU A 64 -12.64 9.53 12.39
N TYR A 65 -13.31 8.36 12.35
CA TYR A 65 -14.75 8.26 12.56
C TYR A 65 -15.19 8.87 13.90
N ASP A 66 -14.46 8.58 14.99
CA ASP A 66 -14.68 9.13 16.34
C ASP A 66 -14.74 10.67 16.35
N VAL A 67 -13.84 11.33 15.60
CA VAL A 67 -13.82 12.79 15.46
C VAL A 67 -15.05 13.31 14.72
N TYR A 68 -15.54 12.58 13.71
CA TYR A 68 -16.75 12.97 12.98
C TYR A 68 -18.02 12.67 13.77
N ARG A 69 -18.00 11.57 14.53
CA ARG A 69 -19.09 11.13 15.40
C ARG A 69 -19.31 12.10 16.56
N SER A 70 -18.26 12.48 17.27
CA SER A 70 -18.31 13.47 18.36
C SER A 70 -18.78 14.86 17.90
N LYS A 71 -18.54 15.21 16.63
CA LYS A 71 -19.05 16.45 16.01
C LYS A 71 -20.48 16.32 15.46
N GLY A 72 -21.11 15.16 15.58
CA GLY A 72 -22.45 14.90 15.04
C GLY A 72 -22.52 14.93 13.51
N LEU A 73 -21.40 14.78 12.81
CA LEU A 73 -21.35 14.77 11.34
C LEU A 73 -21.82 13.44 10.76
N LEU A 74 -21.66 12.34 11.50
CA LEU A 74 -22.03 10.99 11.09
C LEU A 74 -22.88 10.31 12.17
N LYS A 75 -23.87 9.52 11.75
CA LYS A 75 -24.79 8.80 12.64
C LYS A 75 -24.25 7.45 13.09
N ASN A 76 -23.57 6.74 12.20
CA ASN A 76 -22.99 5.43 12.43
C ASN A 76 -21.85 5.18 11.42
N PHE A 77 -21.09 4.11 11.63
CA PHE A 77 -20.00 3.74 10.72
C PHE A 77 -20.49 3.34 9.32
N GLY A 78 -21.74 2.91 9.19
CA GLY A 78 -22.36 2.62 7.89
C GLY A 78 -22.42 3.86 6.99
N GLU A 79 -22.72 5.03 7.55
CA GLU A 79 -22.72 6.31 6.82
C GLU A 79 -21.32 6.71 6.35
N PHE A 80 -20.30 6.45 7.18
CA PHE A 80 -18.90 6.64 6.81
C PHE A 80 -18.52 5.81 5.57
N LEU A 81 -18.82 4.51 5.59
CA LEU A 81 -18.57 3.62 4.46
C LEU A 81 -19.40 4.01 3.23
N HIS A 82 -20.65 4.42 3.43
CA HIS A 82 -21.52 4.89 2.35
C HIS A 82 -20.89 6.09 1.62
N ASN A 83 -20.39 7.08 2.36
CA ASN A 83 -19.74 8.26 1.77
C ASN A 83 -18.46 7.93 0.99
N ILE A 84 -17.77 6.84 1.34
CA ILE A 84 -16.57 6.39 0.63
C ILE A 84 -16.92 5.59 -0.62
N PHE A 85 -17.87 4.66 -0.55
CA PHE A 85 -18.07 3.67 -1.61
C PHE A 85 -19.24 3.96 -2.54
N HIS A 86 -20.28 4.69 -2.10
CA HIS A 86 -21.51 4.82 -2.86
C HIS A 86 -21.30 5.45 -4.24
N ALA A 87 -20.64 6.62 -4.30
CA ALA A 87 -20.31 7.30 -5.56
C ALA A 87 -19.47 6.42 -6.50
N LEU A 88 -18.62 5.54 -5.95
CA LEU A 88 -17.82 4.60 -6.74
C LEU A 88 -18.67 3.51 -7.38
N PHE A 89 -19.71 3.03 -6.69
CA PHE A 89 -20.69 2.11 -7.27
C PHE A 89 -21.56 2.80 -8.32
N GLU A 90 -22.02 4.02 -8.06
CA GLU A 90 -22.83 4.81 -9.00
C GLU A 90 -22.07 5.07 -10.30
N VAL A 91 -20.84 5.59 -10.23
CA VAL A 91 -20.01 5.86 -11.41
C VAL A 91 -19.57 4.58 -12.13
N THR A 92 -19.45 3.47 -11.40
CA THR A 92 -19.20 2.15 -12.00
C THR A 92 -20.45 1.64 -12.71
N ASN A 93 -21.65 1.92 -12.22
CA ASN A 93 -22.92 1.54 -12.85
C ASN A 93 -23.33 2.44 -14.03
N ASP A 94 -23.01 3.73 -13.97
CA ASP A 94 -23.18 4.65 -15.09
C ASP A 94 -22.07 5.71 -15.06
N PRO A 95 -21.07 5.63 -15.96
CA PRO A 95 -20.02 6.65 -16.06
C PRO A 95 -20.53 8.09 -16.24
N MET A 96 -21.76 8.28 -16.73
CA MET A 96 -22.36 9.61 -16.92
C MET A 96 -22.93 10.22 -15.63
N SER A 97 -23.14 9.41 -14.58
CA SER A 97 -23.57 9.91 -13.27
C SER A 97 -22.52 10.82 -12.62
N HIS A 98 -21.23 10.45 -12.74
CA HIS A 98 -20.10 11.22 -12.25
C HIS A 98 -18.98 11.28 -13.31
N PRO A 99 -19.11 12.09 -14.38
CA PRO A 99 -18.21 12.04 -15.53
C PRO A 99 -16.77 12.44 -15.19
N ASN A 100 -16.58 13.42 -14.32
CA ASN A 100 -15.24 13.81 -13.88
C ASN A 100 -14.61 12.76 -12.95
N LEU A 101 -15.41 12.13 -12.09
CA LEU A 101 -14.96 11.02 -11.24
C LEU A 101 -14.53 9.83 -12.09
N HIS A 102 -15.32 9.44 -13.09
CA HIS A 102 -14.98 8.34 -14.00
C HIS A 102 -13.60 8.54 -14.64
N ARG A 103 -13.33 9.77 -15.11
CA ARG A 103 -12.03 10.13 -15.70
C ARG A 103 -10.91 10.12 -14.67
N PHE A 104 -11.15 10.64 -13.48
CA PHE A 104 -10.14 10.68 -12.40
C PHE A 104 -9.75 9.27 -11.96
N LEU A 105 -10.71 8.34 -11.86
CA LEU A 105 -10.47 6.95 -11.44
C LEU A 105 -9.62 6.13 -12.42
N GLN A 106 -9.33 6.64 -13.63
CA GLN A 106 -8.35 6.01 -14.54
C GLN A 106 -6.92 6.11 -14.01
N TYR A 107 -6.65 7.05 -13.09
CA TYR A 107 -5.33 7.30 -12.51
C TYR A 107 -5.23 6.91 -11.04
N VAL A 108 -6.34 6.48 -10.44
CA VAL A 108 -6.39 5.92 -9.09
C VAL A 108 -6.10 4.43 -9.18
N ILE A 109 -5.16 3.96 -8.37
CA ILE A 109 -4.65 2.60 -8.42
C ILE A 109 -4.94 1.79 -7.15
N GLY A 110 -5.32 2.46 -6.06
CA GLY A 110 -5.55 1.76 -4.80
C GLY A 110 -6.11 2.63 -3.69
N PHE A 111 -6.36 1.97 -2.56
CA PHE A 111 -6.82 2.54 -1.31
C PHE A 111 -5.80 2.27 -0.20
N ASP A 112 -5.74 3.20 0.74
CA ASP A 112 -4.85 3.18 1.88
C ASP A 112 -5.66 3.54 3.14
N SER A 113 -5.35 2.93 4.27
CA SER A 113 -5.95 3.27 5.57
C SER A 113 -4.88 3.91 6.44
N VAL A 114 -5.12 5.13 6.89
CA VAL A 114 -4.12 5.95 7.61
C VAL A 114 -4.67 6.52 8.90
N ASP A 115 -3.77 6.90 9.81
CA ASP A 115 -3.89 7.70 11.05
C ASP A 115 -2.78 7.20 12.00
N ASP A 116 -2.59 7.84 13.15
CA ASP A 116 -1.66 7.40 14.19
C ASP A 116 -2.00 5.99 14.72
N GLU A 117 -1.23 4.97 14.29
CA GLU A 117 -1.36 3.58 14.73
C GLU A 117 -0.99 3.39 16.21
N GLY A 118 -0.32 4.36 16.85
CA GLY A 118 0.03 4.34 18.26
C GLY A 118 -1.13 4.64 19.20
N LYS A 119 -2.27 5.13 18.69
CA LYS A 119 -3.46 5.39 19.50
C LYS A 119 -3.97 4.09 20.13
N PRO A 120 -4.29 4.09 21.45
CA PRO A 120 -4.91 2.93 22.09
C PRO A 120 -6.23 2.56 21.42
N GLU A 121 -6.41 1.28 21.14
CA GLU A 121 -7.66 0.71 20.64
C GLU A 121 -7.90 -0.66 21.28
N ASN A 122 -9.15 -1.15 21.23
CA ASN A 122 -9.47 -2.54 21.54
C ASN A 122 -9.34 -3.39 20.26
N PRO A 123 -8.27 -4.19 20.08
CA PRO A 123 -8.02 -4.88 18.82
C PRO A 123 -8.95 -6.07 18.57
N VAL A 124 -9.87 -6.38 19.50
CA VAL A 124 -10.80 -7.51 19.37
C VAL A 124 -11.83 -7.19 18.29
N PHE A 125 -11.77 -7.95 17.20
CA PHE A 125 -12.76 -7.97 16.15
C PHE A 125 -13.26 -9.40 15.95
N ASP A 126 -14.39 -9.71 16.59
CA ASP A 126 -15.03 -11.02 16.53
C ASP A 126 -16.48 -10.91 16.04
N LYS A 127 -17.21 -12.02 16.07
CA LYS A 127 -18.59 -12.15 15.60
C LYS A 127 -19.60 -11.32 16.40
N ASP A 128 -19.27 -10.90 17.62
CA ASP A 128 -20.16 -10.19 18.53
C ASP A 128 -20.05 -8.67 18.34
N VAL A 129 -19.06 -8.22 17.56
CA VAL A 129 -18.87 -6.81 17.20
C VAL A 129 -19.99 -6.34 16.25
N PRO A 130 -20.62 -5.17 16.51
CA PRO A 130 -21.76 -4.70 15.73
C PRO A 130 -21.40 -4.40 14.27
N LYS A 131 -22.37 -4.54 13.37
CA LYS A 131 -22.21 -4.22 11.95
C LYS A 131 -22.15 -2.71 11.72
N PRO A 132 -21.65 -2.23 10.55
CA PRO A 132 -21.45 -0.79 10.33
C PRO A 132 -22.68 0.08 10.57
N PRO A 133 -23.91 -0.30 10.14
CA PRO A 133 -25.11 0.50 10.42
C PRO A 133 -25.49 0.56 11.91
N GLU A 134 -25.03 -0.41 12.69
CA GLU A 134 -25.31 -0.57 14.13
C GLU A 134 -24.20 0.04 14.99
N TRP A 135 -22.98 0.22 14.44
CA TRP A 135 -21.89 0.90 15.13
C TRP A 135 -22.18 2.39 15.26
N ASN A 136 -22.69 2.79 16.43
CA ASN A 136 -23.04 4.17 16.75
C ASN A 136 -22.32 4.69 18.00
N ASP A 137 -21.35 3.93 18.51
CA ASP A 137 -20.47 4.27 19.63
C ASP A 137 -19.64 5.53 19.34
N GLU A 138 -19.25 6.23 20.41
CA GLU A 138 -18.31 7.35 20.37
C GLU A 138 -16.86 6.86 20.20
N GLU A 139 -16.55 5.64 20.64
CA GLU A 139 -15.26 5.01 20.42
C GLU A 139 -15.02 4.70 18.94
N ASN A 140 -13.78 4.88 18.50
CA ASN A 140 -13.36 4.58 17.14
C ASN A 140 -13.36 3.06 16.93
N PRO A 141 -13.90 2.54 15.80
CA PRO A 141 -13.74 1.13 15.47
C PRO A 141 -12.26 0.73 15.39
N PRO A 142 -11.91 -0.51 15.75
CA PRO A 142 -10.53 -0.94 15.68
C PRO A 142 -10.01 -1.01 14.24
N TYR A 143 -8.70 -0.93 14.08
CA TYR A 143 -8.02 -1.00 12.79
C TYR A 143 -8.51 -2.14 11.90
N ALA A 144 -8.63 -3.35 12.47
CA ALA A 144 -9.07 -4.54 11.74
C ALA A 144 -10.50 -4.40 11.18
N TYR A 145 -11.36 -3.66 11.88
CA TYR A 145 -12.73 -3.36 11.46
C TYR A 145 -12.74 -2.46 10.22
N TYR A 146 -11.99 -1.35 10.27
CA TYR A 146 -11.82 -0.46 9.11
C TYR A 146 -11.31 -1.23 7.89
N LEU A 147 -10.27 -2.05 8.09
CA LEU A 147 -9.63 -2.75 7.00
C LEU A 147 -10.54 -3.83 6.40
N TYR A 148 -11.23 -4.61 7.23
CA TYR A 148 -12.18 -5.62 6.78
C TYR A 148 -13.32 -5.03 5.94
N TYR A 149 -13.99 -3.98 6.41
CA TYR A 149 -15.10 -3.40 5.65
C TYR A 149 -14.64 -2.63 4.41
N THR A 150 -13.43 -2.06 4.44
CA THR A 150 -12.79 -1.51 3.24
C THR A 150 -12.53 -2.61 2.21
N TYR A 151 -11.90 -3.71 2.64
CA TYR A 151 -11.64 -4.89 1.80
C TYR A 151 -12.93 -5.48 1.21
N ALA A 152 -13.96 -5.67 2.03
CA ALA A 152 -15.22 -6.27 1.60
C ALA A 152 -15.90 -5.42 0.50
N ASN A 153 -15.98 -4.09 0.71
CA ASN A 153 -16.53 -3.18 -0.29
C ASN A 153 -15.68 -3.13 -1.56
N LEU A 154 -14.35 -3.04 -1.42
CA LEU A 154 -13.43 -3.04 -2.56
C LEU A 154 -13.50 -4.32 -3.37
N THR A 155 -13.65 -5.48 -2.72
CA THR A 155 -13.76 -6.77 -3.41
C THR A 155 -14.98 -6.80 -4.32
N VAL A 156 -16.15 -6.42 -3.82
CA VAL A 156 -17.38 -6.36 -4.61
C VAL A 156 -17.29 -5.30 -5.71
N LEU A 157 -16.79 -4.11 -5.36
CA LEU A 157 -16.60 -3.01 -6.31
C LEU A 157 -15.64 -3.41 -7.45
N ASN A 158 -14.51 -4.03 -7.14
CA ASN A 158 -13.52 -4.46 -8.12
C ASN A 158 -14.07 -5.54 -9.04
N GLN A 159 -14.82 -6.52 -8.51
CA GLN A 159 -15.50 -7.51 -9.36
C GLN A 159 -16.47 -6.84 -10.34
N PHE A 160 -17.25 -5.86 -9.86
CA PHE A 160 -18.17 -5.11 -10.71
C PHE A 160 -17.44 -4.27 -11.77
N ARG A 161 -16.38 -3.56 -11.37
CA ARG A 161 -15.54 -2.76 -12.27
C ARG A 161 -14.86 -3.63 -13.33
N ALA A 162 -14.30 -4.76 -12.94
CA ALA A 162 -13.67 -5.72 -13.83
C ALA A 162 -14.67 -6.32 -14.84
N ALA A 163 -15.87 -6.69 -14.39
CA ALA A 163 -16.95 -7.17 -15.28
C ALA A 163 -17.35 -6.14 -16.35
N ARG A 164 -17.09 -4.85 -16.09
CA ARG A 164 -17.30 -3.74 -17.03
C ARG A 164 -16.05 -3.32 -17.82
N GLY A 165 -14.91 -4.01 -17.63
CA GLY A 165 -13.64 -3.62 -18.25
C GLY A 165 -13.05 -2.31 -17.72
N LEU A 166 -13.41 -1.90 -16.51
CA LEU A 166 -12.88 -0.71 -15.84
C LEU A 166 -11.66 -1.05 -14.95
N SER A 167 -10.85 -0.04 -14.64
CA SER A 167 -9.70 -0.17 -13.72
C SER A 167 -10.15 -0.63 -12.34
N THR A 168 -9.38 -1.50 -11.69
CA THR A 168 -9.60 -1.94 -10.30
C THR A 168 -8.61 -1.29 -9.35
N PHE A 169 -8.84 -1.44 -8.04
CA PHE A 169 -8.03 -0.81 -7.00
C PHE A 169 -7.42 -1.86 -6.07
N SER A 170 -6.15 -1.72 -5.72
CA SER A 170 -5.53 -2.54 -4.67
C SER A 170 -5.70 -1.90 -3.28
N LEU A 171 -5.81 -2.72 -2.23
CA LEU A 171 -5.81 -2.30 -0.84
C LEU A 171 -4.38 -2.37 -0.28
N ARG A 172 -3.83 -1.20 0.04
CA ARG A 172 -2.43 -1.02 0.43
C ARG A 172 -2.30 -0.11 1.66
N PRO A 173 -2.70 -0.61 2.84
CA PRO A 173 -2.80 0.22 4.04
C PRO A 173 -1.43 0.52 4.64
N HIS A 174 -1.32 1.64 5.36
CA HIS A 174 -0.36 1.79 6.43
C HIS A 174 -0.66 0.73 7.50
N CYS A 175 0.35 -0.05 7.84
CA CYS A 175 0.17 -1.23 8.66
C CYS A 175 1.43 -1.60 9.45
N GLY A 176 1.31 -1.59 10.78
CA GLY A 176 2.33 -2.07 11.69
C GLY A 176 3.57 -1.19 11.72
N GLU A 177 3.40 0.11 11.51
CA GLU A 177 4.40 1.11 11.94
C GLU A 177 4.45 1.17 13.46
N ALA A 178 3.27 1.23 14.09
CA ALA A 178 3.06 1.26 15.53
C ALA A 178 1.82 0.41 15.88
N GLY A 179 1.34 0.53 17.13
CA GLY A 179 0.11 -0.15 17.55
C GLY A 179 0.22 -1.65 17.84
N PRO A 180 -0.93 -2.33 18.00
CA PRO A 180 -1.03 -3.76 18.22
C PRO A 180 -0.60 -4.61 17.01
N ILE A 181 -0.07 -5.81 17.27
CA ILE A 181 0.35 -6.78 16.23
C ILE A 181 -0.82 -7.20 15.31
N GLN A 182 -2.04 -7.12 15.81
CA GLN A 182 -3.27 -7.46 15.09
C GLN A 182 -3.45 -6.64 13.81
N HIS A 183 -2.84 -5.45 13.71
CA HIS A 183 -2.82 -4.67 12.47
C HIS A 183 -2.17 -5.47 11.34
N LEU A 184 -0.98 -6.03 11.59
CA LEU A 184 -0.25 -6.85 10.63
C LEU A 184 -0.97 -8.16 10.31
N VAL A 185 -1.71 -8.73 11.26
CA VAL A 185 -2.53 -9.92 11.00
C VAL A 185 -3.68 -9.57 10.04
N ALA A 186 -4.38 -8.46 10.28
CA ALA A 186 -5.43 -8.00 9.39
C ALA A 186 -4.86 -7.64 8.01
N GLY A 187 -3.75 -6.89 7.96
CA GLY A 187 -3.04 -6.54 6.72
C GLY A 187 -2.66 -7.78 5.91
N PHE A 188 -2.07 -8.79 6.55
CA PHE A 188 -1.70 -10.04 5.88
C PHE A 188 -2.89 -10.76 5.24
N LEU A 189 -4.06 -10.74 5.89
CA LEU A 189 -5.24 -11.47 5.42
C LEU A 189 -5.93 -10.81 4.23
N VAL A 190 -5.89 -9.47 4.12
CA VAL A 190 -6.77 -8.75 3.18
C VAL A 190 -6.08 -7.74 2.27
N ALA A 191 -4.83 -7.36 2.54
CA ALA A 191 -4.12 -6.37 1.74
C ALA A 191 -3.20 -7.02 0.70
N GLU A 192 -3.08 -6.40 -0.48
CA GLU A 192 -2.14 -6.83 -1.52
C GLU A 192 -0.69 -6.42 -1.20
N SER A 193 -0.50 -5.33 -0.47
CA SER A 193 0.79 -4.89 0.08
C SER A 193 0.56 -3.99 1.28
N ILE A 194 1.60 -3.69 2.07
CA ILE A 194 1.50 -2.78 3.21
C ILE A 194 2.58 -1.68 3.15
N SER A 195 2.32 -0.57 3.83
CA SER A 195 3.34 0.44 4.14
C SER A 195 3.86 0.24 5.58
N HIS A 196 5.14 0.53 5.82
CA HIS A 196 5.91 0.40 7.07
C HIS A 196 6.28 -1.03 7.48
N GLY A 197 5.35 -1.82 8.02
CA GLY A 197 5.65 -3.19 8.49
C GLY A 197 6.71 -3.29 9.61
N LEU A 198 6.99 -2.19 10.31
CA LEU A 198 8.08 -2.07 11.29
C LEU A 198 7.98 -3.11 12.42
N LEU A 199 6.77 -3.38 12.90
CA LEU A 199 6.48 -4.29 14.00
C LEU A 199 6.64 -5.78 13.64
N LEU A 200 6.81 -6.14 12.35
CA LEU A 200 7.16 -7.52 11.96
C LEU A 200 8.46 -7.99 12.60
N ARG A 201 9.33 -7.08 13.04
CA ARG A 201 10.55 -7.40 13.79
C ARG A 201 10.27 -8.08 15.13
N LYS A 202 9.07 -7.92 15.69
CA LYS A 202 8.65 -8.48 16.99
C LYS A 202 7.86 -9.78 16.85
N THR A 203 7.58 -10.22 15.63
CA THR A 203 6.67 -11.34 15.35
C THR A 203 7.28 -12.31 14.34
N PRO A 204 8.20 -13.20 14.77
CA PRO A 204 8.91 -14.11 13.87
C PRO A 204 7.99 -14.94 12.97
N VAL A 205 6.87 -15.44 13.52
CA VAL A 205 5.89 -16.22 12.76
C VAL A 205 5.27 -15.39 11.64
N LEU A 206 4.79 -14.19 11.96
CA LEU A 206 4.13 -13.35 10.98
C LEU A 206 5.13 -12.84 9.93
N GLN A 207 6.33 -12.48 10.33
CA GLN A 207 7.41 -12.14 9.41
C GLN A 207 7.72 -13.27 8.43
N TYR A 208 7.74 -14.52 8.90
CA TYR A 208 7.92 -15.69 8.05
C TYR A 208 6.73 -15.89 7.10
N MET A 209 5.50 -15.64 7.54
CA MET A 209 4.33 -15.66 6.65
C MET A 209 4.41 -14.59 5.54
N TYR A 210 4.81 -13.36 5.88
CA TYR A 210 5.04 -12.30 4.88
C TYR A 210 6.14 -12.67 3.88
N TYR A 211 7.19 -13.35 4.34
CA TYR A 211 8.22 -13.91 3.47
C TYR A 211 7.65 -15.00 2.54
N LEU A 212 6.97 -16.01 3.09
CA LEU A 212 6.47 -17.12 2.27
C LEU A 212 5.41 -16.68 1.26
N SER A 213 4.53 -15.76 1.64
CA SER A 213 3.48 -15.23 0.76
C SER A 213 3.96 -14.09 -0.14
N GLN A 214 5.21 -13.65 0.02
CA GLN A 214 5.80 -12.52 -0.73
C GLN A 214 4.88 -11.29 -0.77
N VAL A 215 4.27 -10.95 0.37
CA VAL A 215 3.44 -9.73 0.48
C VAL A 215 4.37 -8.51 0.50
N GLY A 216 4.10 -7.55 -0.39
CA GLY A 216 4.95 -6.37 -0.57
C GLY A 216 4.95 -5.44 0.65
N ILE A 217 6.12 -4.90 1.00
CA ILE A 217 6.28 -3.95 2.11
C ILE A 217 7.04 -2.71 1.63
N ALA A 218 6.35 -1.57 1.56
CA ALA A 218 6.98 -0.28 1.30
C ALA A 218 7.43 0.34 2.62
N MET A 219 8.75 0.44 2.82
CA MET A 219 9.33 0.93 4.06
C MET A 219 9.99 2.29 3.86
N SER A 220 9.84 3.18 4.85
CA SER A 220 10.40 4.53 4.83
C SER A 220 11.39 4.76 5.99
N PRO A 221 12.61 4.22 5.93
CA PRO A 221 13.57 4.27 7.03
C PRO A 221 13.89 5.65 7.61
N LEU A 222 13.99 6.69 6.79
CA LEU A 222 14.24 8.06 7.26
C LEU A 222 13.06 8.66 8.04
N SER A 223 11.82 8.38 7.61
CA SER A 223 10.62 8.70 8.38
C SER A 223 10.61 7.95 9.71
N ASN A 224 10.79 6.63 9.68
CA ASN A 224 10.80 5.82 10.90
C ASN A 224 11.90 6.28 11.89
N ASN A 225 13.05 6.74 11.38
CA ASN A 225 14.12 7.31 12.20
C ASN A 225 13.72 8.58 12.93
N SER A 226 12.94 9.44 12.29
CA SER A 226 12.50 10.70 12.87
C SER A 226 11.41 10.50 13.93
N LEU A 227 10.58 9.46 13.79
CA LEU A 227 9.37 9.29 14.60
C LEU A 227 9.43 8.16 15.63
N PHE A 228 9.98 6.99 15.28
CA PHE A 228 9.75 5.76 16.06
C PHE A 228 11.03 5.07 16.52
N LEU A 229 12.09 5.09 15.71
CA LEU A 229 13.22 4.19 15.89
C LEU A 229 14.48 4.66 15.16
N ASN A 230 15.58 4.86 15.89
CA ASN A 230 16.90 5.16 15.33
C ASN A 230 17.23 4.32 14.07
N TYR A 231 17.79 4.98 13.04
CA TYR A 231 18.03 4.42 11.72
C TYR A 231 18.79 3.08 11.74
N HIS A 232 19.85 2.97 12.54
CA HIS A 232 20.65 1.74 12.69
C HIS A 232 19.89 0.56 13.30
N ARG A 233 18.75 0.81 13.96
CA ARG A 233 17.90 -0.23 14.55
C ARG A 233 16.76 -0.63 13.63
N ASN A 234 16.57 0.06 12.51
CA ASN A 234 15.51 -0.26 11.55
C ASN A 234 15.69 -1.70 11.03
N PRO A 235 14.62 -2.52 10.98
CA PRO A 235 14.72 -3.92 10.57
C PRO A 235 14.84 -4.13 9.05
N PHE A 236 14.79 -3.06 8.25
CA PHE A 236 14.93 -3.12 6.79
C PHE A 236 16.09 -4.01 6.30
N PRO A 237 17.36 -3.84 6.75
CA PRO A 237 18.45 -4.69 6.29
C PRO A 237 18.25 -6.17 6.63
N ASP A 238 17.67 -6.48 7.79
CA ASP A 238 17.36 -7.86 8.19
C ASP A 238 16.25 -8.45 7.32
N PHE A 239 15.20 -7.68 7.03
CA PHE A 239 14.10 -8.09 6.16
C PHE A 239 14.60 -8.35 4.73
N PHE A 240 15.43 -7.45 4.21
CA PHE A 240 16.04 -7.61 2.90
C PHE A 240 16.96 -8.82 2.82
N ALA A 241 17.81 -9.03 3.83
CA ALA A 241 18.69 -10.20 3.90
C ALA A 241 17.88 -11.51 3.90
N ARG A 242 16.78 -11.57 4.67
CA ARG A 242 15.86 -12.70 4.73
C ARG A 242 15.04 -12.92 3.45
N GLY A 243 15.01 -11.95 2.54
CA GLY A 243 14.29 -12.07 1.28
C GLY A 243 12.81 -11.74 1.38
N LEU A 244 12.40 -10.95 2.38
CA LEU A 244 11.07 -10.35 2.36
C LEU A 244 10.95 -9.42 1.15
N PHE A 245 9.75 -9.37 0.56
CA PHE A 245 9.48 -8.56 -0.61
C PHE A 245 9.31 -7.08 -0.23
N ILE A 246 10.44 -6.40 -0.06
CA ILE A 246 10.46 -5.00 0.43
C ILE A 246 10.98 -4.01 -0.62
N SER A 247 10.58 -2.76 -0.46
CA SER A 247 11.06 -1.61 -1.23
C SER A 247 11.27 -0.38 -0.33
N LEU A 248 12.14 0.54 -0.76
CA LEU A 248 12.29 1.85 -0.12
C LEU A 248 11.23 2.83 -0.62
N SER A 249 10.65 3.60 0.29
CA SER A 249 9.72 4.71 0.06
C SER A 249 10.11 5.93 0.88
N THR A 250 9.52 7.08 0.57
CA THR A 250 9.92 8.37 1.15
C THR A 250 9.00 8.88 2.25
N ASP A 251 7.79 8.34 2.36
CA ASP A 251 6.72 8.82 3.25
C ASP A 251 6.36 10.29 2.99
N ASP A 252 6.74 11.21 3.90
CA ASP A 252 6.56 12.67 3.79
C ASP A 252 7.86 13.41 3.45
N PRO A 253 8.25 13.54 2.16
CA PRO A 253 9.47 14.22 1.77
C PRO A 253 9.66 15.63 2.31
N LEU A 254 8.57 16.37 2.47
CA LEU A 254 8.62 17.73 2.98
C LEU A 254 9.14 17.80 4.42
N ILE A 255 8.94 16.74 5.20
CA ILE A 255 9.26 16.67 6.62
C ILE A 255 10.62 16.01 6.84
N PHE A 256 10.91 14.93 6.11
CA PHE A 256 12.02 14.03 6.44
C PHE A 256 13.26 14.13 5.54
N HIS A 257 13.15 14.78 4.37
CA HIS A 257 14.22 14.83 3.37
C HIS A 257 14.78 16.24 3.22
N PHE A 258 16.08 16.34 2.94
CA PHE A 258 16.79 17.61 2.80
C PHE A 258 17.21 17.92 1.37
N THR A 259 17.20 16.92 0.49
CA THR A 259 17.62 17.05 -0.91
C THR A 259 16.43 17.31 -1.83
N LYS A 260 16.72 17.74 -3.07
CA LYS A 260 15.71 17.88 -4.12
C LYS A 260 15.17 16.55 -4.63
N GLU A 261 15.90 15.45 -4.43
CA GLU A 261 15.56 14.12 -4.89
C GLU A 261 15.36 13.18 -3.69
N PRO A 262 14.22 13.29 -2.99
CA PRO A 262 14.00 12.61 -1.71
C PRO A 262 14.17 11.08 -1.79
N LEU A 263 13.72 10.46 -2.89
CA LEU A 263 13.90 9.03 -3.09
C LEU A 263 15.38 8.66 -3.25
N MET A 264 16.17 9.49 -3.95
CA MET A 264 17.60 9.23 -4.12
C MET A 264 18.36 9.40 -2.81
N GLU A 265 17.94 10.33 -1.95
CA GLU A 265 18.45 10.48 -0.59
C GLU A 265 18.19 9.22 0.26
N GLU A 266 16.97 8.68 0.22
CA GLU A 266 16.61 7.42 0.91
C GLU A 266 17.53 6.26 0.48
N TYR A 267 17.69 6.06 -0.84
CA TYR A 267 18.58 5.02 -1.38
C TYR A 267 20.05 5.27 -1.04
N SER A 268 20.51 6.52 -1.12
CA SER A 268 21.91 6.88 -0.87
C SER A 268 22.29 6.65 0.59
N ILE A 269 21.44 7.05 1.53
CA ILE A 269 21.68 6.84 2.97
C ILE A 269 21.60 5.35 3.30
N ALA A 270 20.59 4.63 2.80
CA ALA A 270 20.46 3.20 2.99
C ALA A 270 21.70 2.44 2.49
N ALA A 271 22.19 2.78 1.29
CA ALA A 271 23.37 2.17 0.72
C ALA A 271 24.64 2.45 1.53
N GLN A 272 24.84 3.69 1.99
CA GLN A 272 26.03 4.06 2.76
C GLN A 272 26.03 3.47 4.17
N VAL A 273 24.87 3.44 4.83
CA VAL A 273 24.74 2.99 6.22
C VAL A 273 24.71 1.46 6.29
N TRP A 274 23.92 0.79 5.44
CA TRP A 274 23.77 -0.67 5.44
C TRP A 274 24.69 -1.39 4.46
N LYS A 275 25.57 -0.65 3.77
CA LYS A 275 26.56 -1.19 2.82
C LYS A 275 25.92 -1.99 1.68
N LEU A 276 24.78 -1.50 1.17
CA LEU A 276 24.09 -2.12 0.04
C LEU A 276 24.95 -2.00 -1.23
N SER A 277 25.12 -3.12 -1.93
CA SER A 277 25.79 -3.16 -3.22
C SER A 277 24.89 -2.61 -4.33
N PRO A 278 25.45 -2.33 -5.53
CA PRO A 278 24.64 -1.99 -6.70
C PRO A 278 23.57 -3.04 -7.03
N CYS A 279 23.89 -4.33 -6.85
CA CYS A 279 22.92 -5.41 -7.03
C CYS A 279 21.74 -5.30 -6.06
N ASP A 280 22.02 -4.95 -4.80
CA ASP A 280 20.99 -4.81 -3.76
C ASP A 280 20.07 -3.61 -4.05
N MET A 281 20.65 -2.48 -4.45
CA MET A 281 19.88 -1.29 -4.85
C MET A 281 19.00 -1.57 -6.06
N CYS A 282 19.51 -2.29 -7.07
CA CYS A 282 18.72 -2.67 -8.24
C CYS A 282 17.61 -3.67 -7.89
N GLU A 283 17.84 -4.61 -6.96
CA GLU A 283 16.79 -5.53 -6.48
C GLU A 283 15.67 -4.77 -5.76
N LEU A 284 16.00 -3.82 -4.89
CA LEU A 284 15.02 -2.97 -4.20
C LEU A 284 14.21 -2.11 -5.19
N ALA A 285 14.88 -1.53 -6.19
CA ALA A 285 14.22 -0.75 -7.25
C ALA A 285 13.34 -1.64 -8.15
N ARG A 286 13.77 -2.88 -8.45
CA ARG A 286 12.94 -3.86 -9.17
C ARG A 286 11.69 -4.20 -8.36
N ASN A 287 11.84 -4.41 -7.05
CA ASN A 287 10.74 -4.75 -6.16
C ASN A 287 9.71 -3.63 -6.07
N SER A 288 10.14 -2.36 -6.04
CA SER A 288 9.22 -1.22 -6.01
C SER A 288 8.32 -1.18 -7.26
N VAL A 289 8.85 -1.50 -8.44
CA VAL A 289 8.06 -1.55 -9.68
C VAL A 289 7.10 -2.75 -9.67
N LEU A 290 7.52 -3.90 -9.15
CA LEU A 290 6.67 -5.08 -9.04
C LEU A 290 5.45 -4.86 -8.14
N VAL A 291 5.65 -4.26 -6.96
CA VAL A 291 4.56 -3.94 -6.00
C VAL A 291 3.71 -2.74 -6.43
N SER A 292 4.23 -1.91 -7.33
CA SER A 292 3.51 -0.72 -7.82
C SER A 292 2.17 -1.06 -8.48
N GLY A 293 1.23 -0.12 -8.47
CA GLY A 293 -0.07 -0.20 -9.13
C GLY A 293 -0.05 0.28 -10.59
N TYR A 294 1.13 0.48 -11.19
CA TYR A 294 1.23 0.84 -12.61
C TYR A 294 0.72 -0.30 -13.51
N SER A 295 0.23 0.10 -14.70
CA SER A 295 -0.33 -0.85 -15.66
C SER A 295 0.70 -1.87 -16.13
N GLU A 296 0.21 -3.01 -16.61
CA GLU A 296 1.07 -4.06 -17.17
C GLU A 296 1.96 -3.54 -18.31
N VAL A 297 1.48 -2.60 -19.11
CA VAL A 297 2.26 -1.98 -20.19
C VAL A 297 3.51 -1.28 -19.63
N VAL A 298 3.33 -0.51 -18.55
CA VAL A 298 4.43 0.18 -17.87
C VAL A 298 5.37 -0.83 -17.19
N LYS A 299 4.84 -1.86 -16.53
CA LYS A 299 5.66 -2.93 -15.94
C LYS A 299 6.47 -3.67 -16.99
N ARG A 300 5.90 -4.03 -18.14
CA ARG A 300 6.63 -4.66 -19.27
C ARG A 300 7.73 -3.77 -19.82
N TYR A 301 7.50 -2.46 -19.89
CA TYR A 301 8.50 -1.50 -20.36
C TYR A 301 9.71 -1.43 -19.43
N TRP A 302 9.48 -1.38 -18.11
CA TRP A 302 10.52 -1.22 -17.09
C TRP A 302 11.19 -2.52 -16.64
N LEU A 303 10.47 -3.64 -16.61
CA LEU A 303 10.95 -4.92 -16.08
C LEU A 303 11.24 -5.97 -17.17
N GLY A 304 10.72 -5.77 -18.38
CA GLY A 304 10.81 -6.72 -19.50
C GLY A 304 9.49 -7.45 -19.78
N GLN A 305 9.39 -8.07 -20.96
CA GLN A 305 8.14 -8.65 -21.46
C GLN A 305 7.59 -9.79 -20.59
N LYS A 306 8.46 -10.53 -19.93
CA LYS A 306 8.12 -11.70 -19.11
C LYS A 306 8.06 -11.40 -17.61
N TRP A 307 7.96 -10.13 -17.21
CA TRP A 307 8.05 -9.71 -15.78
C TRP A 307 7.13 -10.47 -14.82
N ASN A 308 6.02 -11.03 -15.30
CA ASN A 308 5.04 -11.79 -14.54
C ASN A 308 5.37 -13.28 -14.40
N LYS A 309 6.50 -13.74 -14.94
CA LYS A 309 7.01 -15.10 -14.75
C LYS A 309 7.84 -15.18 -13.47
N GLU A 310 7.83 -16.34 -12.85
CA GLU A 310 8.62 -16.61 -11.65
C GLU A 310 10.10 -16.89 -12.00
N GLY A 311 10.97 -16.70 -11.01
CA GLY A 311 12.40 -16.99 -11.12
C GLY A 311 13.12 -16.18 -12.20
N ILE A 312 14.15 -16.78 -12.80
CA ILE A 312 15.01 -16.13 -13.81
C ILE A 312 14.21 -15.70 -15.04
N GLU A 313 13.18 -16.45 -15.43
CA GLU A 313 12.39 -16.16 -16.63
C GLU A 313 11.70 -14.79 -16.55
N GLY A 314 11.36 -14.35 -15.33
CA GLY A 314 10.78 -13.03 -15.05
C GLY A 314 11.76 -11.90 -14.88
N ASN A 315 13.05 -12.12 -15.17
CA ASN A 315 14.08 -11.10 -15.03
C ASN A 315 14.80 -10.82 -16.36
N ASP A 316 14.53 -9.65 -16.92
CA ASP A 316 15.35 -9.10 -17.99
C ASP A 316 16.47 -8.23 -17.38
N ILE A 317 17.67 -8.80 -17.24
CA ILE A 317 18.83 -8.09 -16.67
C ILE A 317 19.18 -6.80 -17.41
N THR A 318 18.86 -6.67 -18.71
CA THR A 318 19.13 -5.45 -19.48
C THR A 318 18.23 -4.29 -19.08
N LYS A 319 17.14 -4.59 -18.38
CA LYS A 319 16.15 -3.64 -17.87
C LYS A 319 16.27 -3.43 -16.37
N THR A 320 16.38 -4.52 -15.60
CA THR A 320 16.39 -4.48 -14.13
C THR A 320 17.78 -4.25 -13.55
N ASN A 321 18.83 -4.58 -14.30
CA ASN A 321 20.22 -4.63 -13.83
C ASN A 321 20.43 -5.54 -12.60
N VAL A 322 19.51 -6.46 -12.32
CA VAL A 322 19.64 -7.48 -11.28
C VAL A 322 20.21 -8.76 -11.89
N PRO A 323 21.36 -9.27 -11.44
CA PRO A 323 21.94 -10.52 -11.94
C PRO A 323 20.99 -11.71 -11.78
N ASN A 324 20.90 -12.55 -12.80
CA ASN A 324 20.05 -13.76 -12.76
C ASN A 324 20.40 -14.69 -11.59
N ILE A 325 21.66 -14.76 -11.18
CA ILE A 325 22.08 -15.56 -10.01
C ILE A 325 21.45 -15.04 -8.70
N ARG A 326 21.23 -13.72 -8.56
CA ARG A 326 20.52 -13.15 -7.40
C ARG A 326 19.06 -13.59 -7.39
N ILE A 327 18.39 -13.51 -8.54
CA ILE A 327 16.98 -13.92 -8.68
C ILE A 327 16.83 -15.42 -8.47
N LEU A 328 17.74 -16.23 -9.03
CA LEU A 328 17.75 -17.68 -8.84
C LEU A 328 17.87 -18.05 -7.37
N TYR A 329 18.84 -17.45 -6.66
CA TYR A 329 19.02 -17.67 -5.23
C TYR A 329 17.76 -17.35 -4.43
N ARG A 330 17.12 -16.20 -4.68
CA ARG A 330 15.87 -15.83 -3.99
C ARG A 330 14.75 -16.84 -4.25
N HIS A 331 14.61 -17.27 -5.49
CA HIS A 331 13.60 -18.22 -5.91
C HIS A 331 13.81 -19.61 -5.30
N GLU A 332 15.01 -20.18 -5.46
CA GLU A 332 15.35 -21.51 -4.90
C GLU A 332 15.20 -21.52 -3.38
N THR A 333 15.64 -20.46 -2.69
CA THR A 333 15.49 -20.36 -1.22
C THR A 333 14.02 -20.34 -0.81
N LEU A 334 13.18 -19.58 -1.51
CA LEU A 334 11.74 -19.53 -1.24
C LEU A 334 11.06 -20.88 -1.50
N ASP A 335 11.37 -21.52 -2.62
CA ASP A 335 10.84 -22.84 -2.97
C ASP A 335 11.25 -23.90 -1.96
N GLU A 336 12.50 -23.87 -1.48
CA GLU A 336 12.98 -24.77 -0.43
C GLU A 336 12.19 -24.58 0.88
N GLU A 337 11.97 -23.34 1.30
CA GLU A 337 11.23 -23.02 2.52
C GLU A 337 9.76 -23.45 2.42
N LEU A 338 9.10 -23.19 1.29
CA LEU A 338 7.74 -23.68 1.02
C LEU A 338 7.68 -25.21 1.01
N THR A 339 8.65 -25.86 0.37
CA THR A 339 8.74 -27.33 0.30
C THR A 339 8.93 -27.94 1.69
N ARG A 340 9.77 -27.33 2.55
CA ARG A 340 9.97 -27.75 3.94
C ARG A 340 8.67 -27.64 4.75
N LEU A 341 7.92 -26.56 4.58
CA LEU A 341 6.66 -26.37 5.29
C LEU A 341 5.60 -27.40 4.85
N VAL A 342 5.41 -27.59 3.54
CA VAL A 342 4.46 -28.57 3.00
C VAL A 342 4.85 -29.99 3.38
N SER A 343 6.12 -30.37 3.24
CA SER A 343 6.59 -31.72 3.59
C SER A 343 6.48 -32.02 5.09
N SER A 344 6.67 -31.02 5.96
CA SER A 344 6.46 -31.15 7.39
C SER A 344 4.97 -31.26 7.75
N GLY A 345 4.09 -30.54 7.05
CA GLY A 345 2.64 -30.64 7.20
C GLY A 345 2.08 -31.99 6.74
N VAL A 346 2.56 -32.51 5.60
CA VAL A 346 2.14 -33.82 5.06
C VAL A 346 2.68 -34.99 5.89
N ARG A 347 3.81 -34.83 6.58
CA ARG A 347 4.32 -35.84 7.54
C ARG A 347 3.56 -35.88 8.86
N ASN A 348 2.67 -34.92 9.12
CA ASN A 348 1.87 -34.84 10.34
C ASN A 348 0.35 -34.94 10.12
N PRO A 349 -0.22 -35.95 9.41
CA PRO A 349 -1.67 -36.13 9.34
C PRO A 349 -2.24 -36.80 10.61
N ALA A 350 -1.39 -37.20 11.56
CA ALA A 350 -1.74 -37.94 12.76
C ALA A 350 -1.15 -37.30 14.02
N GLY A 351 -1.51 -36.04 14.28
CA GLY A 351 -1.50 -35.50 15.64
C GLY A 351 -2.68 -36.09 16.40
N GLY A 352 -2.51 -37.31 16.90
CA GLY A 352 -3.49 -38.00 17.72
C GLY A 352 -3.88 -37.18 18.94
N VAL A 353 -5.17 -37.18 19.23
CA VAL A 353 -5.70 -37.01 20.58
C VAL A 353 -5.11 -38.15 21.42
N GLU A 354 -4.27 -37.82 22.40
CA GLU A 354 -4.11 -38.59 23.63
C GLU A 354 -4.28 -37.65 24.82
#